data_AF-A0A3C1F240-F1
#
_entry.id   AF-A0A3C1F240-F1
#
_cell.length_a   1.000
_cell.length_b   1.000
_cell.length_c   1.000
_cell.angle_alpha   90.00
_cell.angle_beta   90.00
_cell.angle_gamma   90.00
#
_symmetry.space_group_name_H-M   'P 1'
#
loop_
_entity.id
_entity.type
_entity.pdbx_description
1 polymer ?
#
loop_
_entity_poly.entity_id
_entity_poly.type
_entity_poly.pdbx_seq_one_letter_code
_entity_poly.pdbx_strand_id
1 'polypeptide(L)'
;MNNKKLILIGLLFAVILAVFLSPFASSFPDGLEKVAENKDFLHFSEGKEILKGLMPDYAVSIIKNEKISTALAGFIGVIFTFLATYGLIKLLKKN
;
A
#
# COMPACT_ATOMS: atom_id res chain seq x y z
N MET A 1 6.40 19.49 -21.96
CA MET A 1 6.45 18.00 -21.97
C MET A 1 5.07 17.46 -22.35
N ASN A 2 4.99 16.35 -23.07
CA ASN A 2 3.72 15.72 -23.42
C ASN A 2 3.08 15.09 -22.16
N ASN A 3 1.81 15.33 -21.87
CA ASN A 3 1.14 14.89 -20.63
C ASN A 3 1.26 13.37 -20.40
N LYS A 4 1.24 12.59 -21.47
CA LYS A 4 1.46 11.13 -21.43
C LYS A 4 2.83 10.74 -20.88
N LYS A 5 3.89 11.50 -21.23
CA LYS A 5 5.25 11.26 -20.73
C LYS A 5 5.34 11.56 -19.23
N LEU A 6 4.68 12.63 -18.76
CA LEU A 6 4.64 12.98 -17.34
C LEU A 6 3.96 11.88 -16.51
N ILE A 7 2.81 11.37 -16.97
CA ILE A 7 2.10 10.29 -16.29
C ILE A 7 2.97 9.03 -16.21
N LEU A 8 3.65 8.67 -17.30
CA LEU A 8 4.52 7.49 -17.33
C LEU A 8 5.72 7.62 -16.37
N ILE A 9 6.36 8.81 -16.34
CA ILE A 9 7.47 9.08 -15.43
C ILE A 9 7.01 9.03 -13.97
N GLY A 10 5.86 9.63 -13.67
CA GLY A 10 5.27 9.59 -12.32
C GLY A 10 4.93 8.17 -11.87
N LEU A 11 4.34 7.36 -12.76
CA LEU A 11 4.05 5.95 -12.49
C LEU A 11 5.32 5.15 -12.22
N LEU A 12 6.36 5.32 -13.06
CA LEU A 12 7.64 4.66 -12.87
C LEU A 12 8.26 5.04 -11.52
N PHE A 13 8.23 6.33 -11.17
CA PHE A 13 8.74 6.82 -9.90
C PHE A 13 7.99 6.20 -8.70
N ALA A 14 6.65 6.16 -8.77
CA ALA A 14 5.83 5.52 -7.75
C ALA A 14 6.15 4.03 -7.58
N VAL A 15 6.33 3.29 -8.69
CA VAL A 15 6.73 1.87 -8.65
C VAL A 15 8.11 1.70 -8.00
N ILE A 16 9.08 2.56 -8.35
CA ILE A 16 10.42 2.50 -7.75
C ILE A 16 10.35 2.71 -6.24
N LEU A 17 9.62 3.73 -5.77
CA LEU A 17 9.45 3.97 -4.34
C LEU A 17 8.77 2.79 -3.63
N ALA A 18 7.71 2.24 -4.23
CA ALA A 18 6.96 1.14 -3.67
C ALA A 18 7.79 -0.15 -3.58
N VAL A 19 8.64 -0.45 -4.56
CA VAL A 19 9.42 -1.69 -4.59
C VAL A 19 10.73 -1.57 -3.81
N PHE A 20 11.43 -0.44 -3.91
CA PHE A 20 12.79 -0.30 -3.38
C PHE A 20 12.85 0.44 -2.04
N LEU A 21 11.92 1.34 -1.73
CA LEU A 21 11.94 2.09 -0.47
C LEU A 21 11.02 1.49 0.60
N SER A 22 9.83 1.02 0.21
CA SER A 22 8.87 0.45 1.18
C SER A 22 9.41 -0.72 2.02
N PRO A 23 10.29 -1.61 1.54
CA PRO A 23 10.81 -2.72 2.36
C PRO A 23 11.75 -2.27 3.48
N PHE A 24 12.14 -0.99 3.48
CA PHE A 24 12.95 -0.36 4.52
C PHE A 24 12.10 0.55 5.41
N ALA A 25 10.77 0.45 5.33
CA ALA A 25 9.88 1.11 6.27
C ALA A 25 10.20 0.69 7.72
N SER A 26 9.96 1.61 8.64
CA SER A 26 10.24 1.39 10.06
C SER A 26 9.35 0.28 10.62
N SER A 27 9.95 -0.60 11.42
CA SER A 27 9.23 -1.64 12.17
C SER A 27 8.78 -1.18 13.57
N PHE A 28 9.00 0.08 13.93
CA PHE A 28 8.57 0.61 15.23
C PHE A 28 7.06 0.87 15.24
N PRO A 29 6.40 0.71 16.40
CA PRO A 29 4.98 0.99 16.52
C PRO A 29 4.71 2.45 16.18
N ASP A 30 3.62 2.67 15.46
CA ASP A 30 3.19 4.02 15.14
C ASP A 30 2.70 4.76 16.40
N GLY A 31 2.33 6.03 16.27
CA GLY A 31 1.88 6.83 17.42
C GLY A 31 0.60 6.29 18.07
N LEU A 32 -0.29 5.65 17.30
CA LEU A 32 -1.53 5.08 17.81
C LEU A 32 -1.25 3.79 18.56
N GLU A 33 -0.46 2.89 17.96
CA GLU A 33 -0.01 1.65 18.58
C GLU A 33 0.80 1.92 19.84
N LYS A 34 1.70 2.91 19.84
CA LYS A 34 2.50 3.25 21.02
C LYS A 34 1.64 3.78 22.17
N VAL A 35 0.62 4.58 21.86
CA VAL A 35 -0.34 5.03 22.88
C VAL A 35 -1.19 3.85 23.39
N ALA A 36 -1.63 2.97 22.50
CA ALA A 36 -2.40 1.78 22.83
C ALA A 36 -1.62 0.81 23.73
N GLU A 37 -0.33 0.62 23.46
CA GLU A 37 0.59 -0.16 24.28
C GLU A 37 0.75 0.51 25.66
N ASN A 38 1.04 1.81 25.71
CA ASN A 38 1.24 2.54 26.97
C ASN A 38 -0.02 2.60 27.87
N LYS A 39 -1.20 2.45 27.27
CA LYS A 39 -2.50 2.50 27.96
C LYS A 39 -3.15 1.12 28.08
N ASP A 40 -2.41 0.07 27.73
CA ASP A 40 -2.79 -1.34 27.87
C ASP A 40 -4.10 -1.73 27.15
N PHE A 41 -4.40 -1.05 26.04
CA PHE A 41 -5.58 -1.34 25.21
C PHE A 41 -5.22 -1.86 23.81
N LEU A 42 -3.95 -2.17 23.55
CA LEU A 42 -3.51 -2.75 22.28
C LEU A 42 -4.24 -4.08 21.98
N HIS A 43 -4.55 -4.89 22.99
CA HIS A 43 -5.28 -6.15 22.82
C HIS A 43 -6.69 -6.00 22.19
N PHE A 44 -7.30 -4.81 22.24
CA PHE A 44 -8.57 -4.57 21.55
C PHE A 44 -8.42 -4.55 20.03
N SER A 45 -7.22 -4.29 19.48
CA SER A 45 -6.96 -4.36 18.04
C SER A 45 -6.76 -5.79 17.53
N GLU A 46 -6.48 -6.75 18.41
CA GLU A 46 -6.33 -8.18 18.06
C GLU A 46 -7.68 -8.87 17.79
N GLY A 47 -8.80 -8.16 17.98
CA GLY A 47 -10.13 -8.63 17.64
C GLY A 47 -10.30 -8.91 16.13
N LYS A 48 -11.25 -9.78 15.79
CA LYS A 48 -11.61 -10.10 14.40
C LYS A 48 -11.92 -8.80 13.65
N GLU A 49 -11.08 -8.43 12.69
CA GLU A 49 -11.38 -7.32 11.78
C GLU A 49 -12.78 -7.51 11.19
N ILE A 50 -13.62 -6.48 11.32
CA ILE A 50 -15.00 -6.50 10.77
C ILE A 50 -14.94 -6.71 9.25
N LEU A 51 -13.90 -6.18 8.62
CA LEU A 51 -13.58 -6.34 7.21
C LEU A 51 -12.14 -6.82 7.09
N LYS A 52 -11.95 -8.04 6.60
CA LYS A 52 -10.61 -8.53 6.27
C LYS A 52 -10.05 -7.73 5.10
N GLY A 53 -8.93 -7.06 5.33
CA GLY A 53 -8.18 -6.41 4.26
C GLY A 53 -7.67 -7.42 3.22
N LEU A 54 -7.48 -6.97 1.98
CA LEU A 54 -6.86 -7.79 0.93
C LEU A 54 -5.39 -8.10 1.24
N MET A 55 -4.70 -7.16 1.88
CA MET A 55 -3.27 -7.22 2.21
C MET A 55 -3.04 -6.55 3.58
N PRO A 56 -3.49 -7.17 4.69
CA PRO A 56 -3.24 -6.65 6.03
C PRO A 56 -1.74 -6.49 6.26
N ASP A 57 -1.36 -5.46 7.01
CA ASP A 57 0.05 -5.10 7.30
C ASP A 57 0.94 -4.97 6.07
N TYR A 58 0.33 -4.64 4.91
CA TYR A 58 1.04 -4.58 3.62
C TYR A 58 1.76 -5.89 3.28
N ALA A 59 1.17 -7.03 3.63
CA ALA A 59 1.76 -8.35 3.42
C ALA A 59 1.02 -9.20 2.37
N VAL A 60 1.79 -9.96 1.60
CA VAL A 60 1.34 -11.07 0.74
C VAL A 60 1.49 -12.37 1.53
N SER A 61 0.36 -12.98 1.92
CA SER A 61 0.32 -14.20 2.77
C SER A 61 1.08 -15.41 2.22
N ILE A 62 1.33 -15.46 0.91
CA ILE A 62 2.06 -16.55 0.25
C ILE A 62 3.60 -16.40 0.42
N ILE A 63 4.08 -15.20 0.78
CA ILE A 63 5.51 -14.85 0.76
C ILE A 63 6.02 -14.69 2.19
N LYS A 64 6.98 -15.55 2.56
CA LYS A 64 7.57 -15.58 3.91
C LYS A 64 8.56 -14.45 4.18
N ASN A 65 9.17 -13.89 3.14
CA ASN A 65 10.14 -12.81 3.31
C ASN A 65 9.39 -11.47 3.40
N GLU A 66 9.37 -10.87 4.58
CA GLU A 66 8.68 -9.61 4.87
C GLU A 66 9.03 -8.50 3.87
N LYS A 67 10.32 -8.31 3.56
CA LYS A 67 10.76 -7.27 2.62
C LYS A 67 10.20 -7.46 1.22
N ILE A 68 10.22 -8.70 0.73
CA ILE A 68 9.68 -9.05 -0.60
C ILE A 68 8.16 -8.96 -0.60
N SER A 69 7.54 -9.39 0.49
CA SER A 69 6.10 -9.31 0.74
C SER A 69 5.60 -7.86 0.68
N THR A 70 6.24 -6.94 1.42
CA THR A 70 5.95 -5.51 1.43
C THR A 70 6.22 -4.85 0.09
N ALA A 71 7.32 -5.18 -0.58
CA ALA A 71 7.62 -4.67 -1.93
C ALA A 71 6.50 -5.03 -2.93
N LEU A 72 6.03 -6.27 -2.89
CA LEU A 72 4.98 -6.75 -3.79
C LEU A 72 3.62 -6.16 -3.43
N ALA A 73 3.31 -6.00 -2.15
CA ALA A 73 2.12 -5.29 -1.71
C ALA A 73 2.08 -3.85 -2.22
N GLY A 74 3.19 -3.12 -2.07
CA GLY A 74 3.35 -1.78 -2.62
C GLY A 74 3.17 -1.75 -4.14
N PHE A 75 3.83 -2.67 -4.87
CA PHE A 75 3.71 -2.76 -6.32
C PHE A 75 2.26 -3.01 -6.77
N ILE A 76 1.59 -4.01 -6.18
CA ILE A 76 0.19 -4.34 -6.49
C ILE A 76 -0.71 -3.13 -6.20
N GLY A 77 -0.52 -2.46 -5.07
CA GLY A 77 -1.28 -1.27 -4.70
C GLY A 77 -1.14 -0.11 -5.70
N VAL A 78 0.09 0.17 -6.16
CA VAL A 78 0.35 1.22 -7.17
C VAL A 78 -0.34 0.89 -8.49
N ILE A 79 -0.18 -0.34 -8.99
CA ILE A 79 -0.80 -0.76 -10.26
C ILE A 79 -2.32 -0.75 -10.15
N PHE A 80 -2.87 -1.29 -9.06
CA PHE A 80 -4.32 -1.31 -8.83
C PHE A 80 -4.91 0.11 -8.81
N THR A 81 -4.30 1.01 -8.04
CA THR A 81 -4.75 2.42 -7.94
C THR A 81 -4.69 3.13 -9.29
N PHE A 82 -3.61 2.92 -10.04
CA PHE A 82 -3.45 3.49 -11.37
C PHE A 82 -4.53 2.98 -12.34
N LEU A 83 -4.75 1.67 -12.39
CA LEU A 83 -5.76 1.06 -13.27
C LEU A 83 -7.19 1.48 -12.88
N ALA A 84 -7.50 1.51 -11.59
CA ALA A 84 -8.81 1.93 -11.09
C ALA A 84 -9.09 3.38 -11.47
N THR A 85 -8.13 4.29 -11.25
CA THR A 85 -8.28 5.71 -11.57
C THR A 85 -8.34 5.93 -13.08
N TYR A 86 -7.46 5.30 -13.84
CA TYR A 86 -7.44 5.40 -15.31
C TYR A 86 -8.73 4.85 -15.93
N GLY A 87 -9.21 3.70 -15.43
CA GLY A 87 -10.48 3.09 -15.83
C GLY A 87 -11.67 3.99 -15.52
N LEU A 88 -11.71 4.59 -14.33
CA LEU A 88 -12.74 5.54 -13.93
C LEU A 88 -12.75 6.78 -14.83
N ILE A 89 -11.58 7.37 -15.11
CA ILE A 89 -11.47 8.52 -16.03
C ILE A 89 -11.97 8.13 -17.42
N LYS A 90 -11.62 6.95 -17.92
CA LYS A 90 -12.07 6.47 -19.24
C LYS A 90 -13.58 6.25 -19.28
N LEU A 91 -14.19 5.79 -18.19
CA LEU A 91 -15.64 5.61 -18.07
C LEU A 91 -16.38 6.95 -18.00
N LEU A 92 -15.85 7.90 -17.23
CA LEU A 92 -16.43 9.23 -17.05
C LEU A 92 -16.21 10.15 -18.25
N LYS A 93 -15.18 9.88 -19.06
CA LYS A 93 -14.94 10.58 -20.31
C LYS A 93 -16.05 10.19 -21.30
N LYS A 94 -17.14 10.93 -21.22
CA LYS A 94 -18.24 10.91 -22.20
C LYS A 94 -17.64 11.15 -23.58
N ASN A 95 -17.99 10.29 -24.53
CA ASN A 95 -17.65 10.44 -25.95
C ASN A 95 -18.04 11.83 -26.46
#